data_AF-A0A7W1ULZ4-F1
#
_entry.id   AF-A0A7W1ULZ4-F1
#
_cell.length_a   1.000
_cell.length_b   1.000
_cell.length_c   1.000
_cell.angle_alpha   90.00
_cell.angle_beta   90.00
_cell.angle_gamma   90.00
#
_symmetry.space_group_name_H-M   'P 1'
#
loop_
_entity.id
_entity.type
_entity.pdbx_description
1 polymer ?
#
loop_
_entity_poly.entity_id
_entity_poly.type
_entity_poly.pdbx_seq_one_letter_code
_entity_poly.pdbx_strand_id
1 'polypeptide(L)'
;MILEEPSAASSGFVVARTRLPNDRYTGWEAYVRKKRLLEGYASYLNGWISLPQRIVLTFAACGRADAFYEPETRTVTMCYELLAAFTEAFGDMPGEERDQVVLGATDFIFYHEVGHALIDVLDL
;
A
#
# COMPACT_ATOMS: atom_id res chain seq x y z
N MET A 1 -14.84 0.13 -1.82
CA MET A 1 -15.59 0.85 -0.76
C MET A 1 -14.79 0.77 0.52
N ILE A 2 -14.26 1.89 0.99
CA ILE A 2 -13.43 2.00 2.21
C ILE A 2 -14.29 1.64 3.43
N LEU A 3 -13.81 0.78 4.33
CA LEU A 3 -14.53 0.29 5.52
C LEU A 3 -14.27 1.16 6.75
N GLU A 4 -13.10 1.79 6.82
CA GLU A 4 -12.78 2.76 7.85
C GLU A 4 -12.20 3.99 7.20
N GLU A 5 -12.81 5.14 7.50
CA GLU A 5 -12.30 6.40 7.03
C GLU A 5 -10.86 6.58 7.52
N PRO A 6 -9.93 6.97 6.64
CA PRO A 6 -8.59 7.32 7.08
C PRO A 6 -8.67 8.40 8.16
N SER A 7 -7.70 8.38 9.08
CA SER A 7 -7.51 9.37 10.14
C SER A 7 -8.00 10.78 9.75
N ALA A 8 -8.69 11.48 10.65
CA ALA A 8 -9.20 12.84 10.48
C ALA A 8 -8.11 13.91 10.23
N ALA A 9 -6.84 13.50 10.14
CA ALA A 9 -5.73 14.35 9.76
C ALA A 9 -6.01 15.01 8.39
N SER A 10 -5.89 16.33 8.33
CA SER A 10 -6.05 17.11 7.10
C SER A 10 -4.82 17.06 6.20
N SER A 11 -3.70 16.53 6.68
CA SER A 11 -2.44 16.41 5.96
C SER A 11 -1.62 15.19 6.38
N GLY A 12 -0.61 14.84 5.58
CA GLY A 12 0.27 13.70 5.83
C GLY A 12 -0.23 12.39 5.21
N PHE A 13 0.57 11.34 5.39
CA PHE A 13 0.24 9.98 4.99
C PHE A 13 -0.70 9.34 6.01
N VAL A 14 -1.82 8.81 5.56
CA VAL A 14 -2.84 8.16 6.40
C VAL A 14 -3.19 6.79 5.83
N VAL A 15 -3.48 5.82 6.68
CA VAL A 15 -3.87 4.47 6.24
C VAL A 15 -5.39 4.36 6.24
N ALA A 16 -5.95 3.85 5.15
CA ALA A 16 -7.36 3.51 5.04
C ALA A 16 -7.54 2.00 4.80
N ARG A 17 -8.69 1.46 5.22
CA ARG A 17 -9.04 0.05 5.01
C ARG A 17 -10.07 -0.09 3.92
N THR A 18 -9.93 -1.08 3.04
CA THR A 18 -10.94 -1.40 2.04
C THR A 18 -11.74 -2.64 2.39
N ARG A 19 -12.96 -2.73 1.86
CA ARG A 19 -13.77 -3.94 1.95
C ARG A 19 -13.30 -4.96 0.93
N LEU A 20 -12.95 -6.16 1.39
CA LEU A 20 -12.73 -7.29 0.49
C LEU A 20 -14.06 -7.73 -0.15
N PRO A 21 -14.09 -7.99 -1.47
CA PRO A 21 -15.28 -8.46 -2.16
C PRO A 21 -15.58 -9.95 -1.89
N ASN A 22 -14.58 -10.72 -1.48
CA ASN A 22 -14.66 -12.15 -1.15
C ASN A 22 -13.51 -12.55 -0.19
N ASP A 23 -13.42 -13.83 0.14
CA ASP A 23 -12.46 -14.35 1.12
C ASP A 23 -11.03 -14.60 0.56
N ARG A 24 -10.83 -14.52 -0.76
CA ARG A 24 -9.56 -14.86 -1.45
C ARG A 24 -8.34 -14.18 -0.85
N TYR A 25 -8.48 -12.92 -0.41
CA TYR A 25 -7.37 -12.11 0.10
C TYR A 25 -7.41 -11.89 1.61
N THR A 26 -8.26 -12.61 2.34
CA THR A 26 -8.35 -12.49 3.81
C THR A 26 -7.05 -12.85 4.51
N GLY A 27 -6.31 -13.85 3.99
CA GLY A 27 -4.99 -14.21 4.49
C GLY A 27 -3.97 -13.07 4.33
N TRP A 28 -3.93 -12.44 3.16
CA TRP A 28 -3.07 -11.29 2.88
C TRP A 28 -3.46 -10.07 3.72
N GLU A 29 -4.76 -9.75 3.81
CA GLU A 29 -5.26 -8.67 4.66
C GLU A 29 -4.85 -8.88 6.13
N ALA A 30 -5.02 -10.10 6.66
CA ALA A 30 -4.61 -10.45 8.00
C ALA A 30 -3.08 -10.32 8.19
N TYR A 31 -2.29 -10.75 7.20
CA TYR A 31 -0.84 -10.66 7.23
C TYR A 31 -0.36 -9.20 7.28
N VAL A 32 -0.77 -8.37 6.32
CA VAL A 32 -0.31 -6.96 6.25
C VAL A 32 -0.78 -6.16 7.45
N ARG A 33 -1.98 -6.46 7.98
CA ARG A 33 -2.51 -5.86 9.21
C ARG A 33 -1.72 -6.28 10.44
N LYS A 34 -1.41 -7.57 10.59
CA LYS A 34 -0.60 -8.07 11.71
C LYS A 34 0.79 -7.43 11.70
N LYS A 35 1.36 -7.21 10.51
CA LYS A 35 2.65 -6.55 10.32
C LYS A 35 2.59 -5.02 10.41
N ARG A 36 1.39 -4.43 10.39
CA ARG A 36 1.16 -2.97 10.38
C ARG A 36 1.97 -2.29 9.25
N LEU A 37 1.98 -2.90 8.08
CA LEU A 37 2.91 -2.55 7.00
C LEU A 37 2.75 -1.08 6.58
N LEU A 38 1.52 -0.70 6.17
CA LEU A 38 1.25 0.67 5.74
C LEU A 38 1.30 1.66 6.90
N GLU A 39 0.93 1.26 8.11
CA GLU A 39 1.03 2.14 9.29
C GLU A 39 2.49 2.43 9.63
N GLY A 40 3.39 1.45 9.47
CA GLY A 40 4.83 1.64 9.59
C GLY A 40 5.35 2.60 8.53
N TYR A 41 4.96 2.42 7.27
CA TYR A 41 5.38 3.32 6.17
C TYR A 41 4.85 4.73 6.34
N ALA A 42 3.56 4.89 6.70
CA ALA A 42 2.97 6.18 6.98
C ALA A 42 3.70 6.88 8.14
N SER A 43 3.96 6.17 9.25
CA SER A 43 4.67 6.73 10.40
C SER A 43 6.10 7.15 10.05
N TYR A 44 6.80 6.34 9.25
CA TYR A 44 8.14 6.67 8.78
C TYR A 44 8.11 7.93 7.92
N LEU A 45 7.29 7.93 6.85
CA LEU A 45 7.22 9.05 5.90
C LEU A 45 6.77 10.36 6.55
N ASN A 46 5.78 10.33 7.45
CA ASN A 46 5.34 11.50 8.20
C ASN A 46 6.42 12.06 9.14
N GLY A 47 7.41 11.26 9.54
CA GLY A 47 8.55 11.72 10.33
C GLY A 47 9.60 12.49 9.52
N TRP A 48 9.61 12.31 8.19
CA TRP A 48 10.60 12.90 7.29
C TRP A 48 10.02 13.99 6.39
N ILE A 49 8.74 13.91 6.05
CA ILE A 49 8.10 14.75 5.04
C ILE A 49 6.88 15.44 5.64
N SER A 50 6.86 16.77 5.57
CA SER A 50 5.67 17.57 5.89
C SER A 50 4.87 17.80 4.62
N LEU A 51 3.64 17.25 4.56
CA LEU A 51 2.78 17.40 3.40
C LEU A 51 1.74 18.52 3.59
N PRO A 52 1.44 19.29 2.54
CA PRO A 52 0.37 20.29 2.57
C PRO A 52 -1.03 19.66 2.52
N GLN A 53 -1.14 18.44 1.98
CA GLN A 53 -2.40 17.72 1.82
C GLN A 53 -2.25 16.27 2.29
N ARG A 54 -3.38 15.59 2.43
CA ARG A 54 -3.44 14.20 2.87
C ARG A 54 -3.26 13.24 1.69
N ILE A 55 -2.41 12.24 1.87
CA ILE A 55 -2.26 11.11 0.95
C ILE A 55 -2.73 9.84 1.67
N VAL A 56 -3.69 9.14 1.07
CA VAL A 56 -4.24 7.90 1.61
C VAL A 56 -3.43 6.71 1.10
N LEU A 57 -3.02 5.82 1.99
CA LEU A 57 -2.36 4.56 1.68
C LEU A 57 -3.33 3.43 1.96
N THR A 58 -3.49 2.49 1.03
CA THR A 58 -4.39 1.36 1.25
C THR A 58 -3.97 0.09 0.51
N PHE A 59 -4.42 -1.04 1.03
CA PHE A 59 -4.47 -2.29 0.28
C PHE A 59 -5.90 -2.56 -0.18
N ALA A 60 -6.05 -3.13 -1.37
CA ALA A 60 -7.34 -3.50 -1.93
C ALA A 60 -7.30 -4.77 -2.79
N ALA A 61 -8.45 -5.42 -2.95
CA ALA A 61 -8.64 -6.39 -4.02
C ALA A 61 -9.07 -5.64 -5.29
N CYS A 62 -8.18 -5.57 -6.27
CA CYS A 62 -8.36 -4.73 -7.46
C CYS A 62 -8.85 -5.50 -8.69
N GLY A 63 -8.77 -6.83 -8.68
CA GLY A 63 -9.00 -7.67 -9.85
C GLY A 63 -7.85 -7.69 -10.86
N ARG A 64 -6.73 -7.02 -10.57
CA ARG A 64 -5.51 -6.97 -11.38
C ARG A 64 -4.27 -6.86 -10.49
N ALA A 65 -3.17 -7.49 -10.91
CA ALA A 65 -1.88 -7.42 -10.21
C ALA A 65 -1.21 -6.08 -10.50
N ASP A 66 -1.50 -5.08 -9.67
CA ASP A 66 -1.08 -3.70 -9.90
C ASP A 66 -0.85 -2.92 -8.59
N ALA A 67 -0.27 -1.74 -8.73
CA ALA A 67 -0.30 -0.69 -7.73
C ALA A 67 -0.37 0.66 -8.44
N PHE A 68 -1.04 1.63 -7.84
CA PHE A 68 -1.25 2.91 -8.50
C PHE A 68 -1.54 4.01 -7.50
N TYR A 69 -1.15 5.22 -7.87
CA TYR A 69 -1.62 6.46 -7.30
C TYR A 69 -2.80 7.03 -8.11
N GLU A 70 -3.90 7.37 -7.42
CA GLU A 70 -5.05 8.10 -7.99
C GLU A 70 -5.04 9.57 -7.52
N PRO A 71 -4.82 10.56 -8.41
CA PRO A 71 -4.73 11.98 -8.05
C PRO A 71 -6.02 12.56 -7.46
N GLU A 72 -7.18 12.19 -8.00
CA GLU A 72 -8.49 12.75 -7.61
C GLU A 72 -8.77 12.52 -6.12
N THR A 73 -8.40 11.33 -5.63
CA THR A 73 -8.59 10.93 -4.22
C THR A 73 -7.30 10.94 -3.42
N ARG A 74 -6.16 11.26 -4.06
CA ARG A 74 -4.80 11.21 -3.50
C ARG A 74 -4.52 9.89 -2.80
N THR A 75 -4.83 8.80 -3.47
CA THR A 75 -4.78 7.46 -2.86
C THR A 75 -3.74 6.60 -3.56
N VAL A 76 -2.74 6.14 -2.80
CA VAL A 76 -1.84 5.06 -3.20
C VAL A 76 -2.50 3.73 -2.82
N THR A 77 -2.77 2.91 -3.83
CA THR A 77 -3.37 1.59 -3.68
C THR A 77 -2.38 0.51 -4.04
N MET A 78 -2.13 -0.40 -3.10
CA MET A 78 -1.39 -1.64 -3.35
C MET A 78 -2.40 -2.79 -3.51
N CYS A 79 -2.44 -3.44 -4.68
CA CYS A 79 -3.39 -4.53 -4.89
C CYS A 79 -2.89 -5.83 -4.27
N TYR A 80 -3.75 -6.58 -3.57
CA TYR A 80 -3.38 -7.89 -3.03
C TYR A 80 -2.98 -8.88 -4.13
N GLU A 81 -3.55 -8.73 -5.32
CA GLU A 81 -3.17 -9.44 -6.54
C GLU A 81 -1.69 -9.27 -6.89
N LEU A 82 -1.11 -8.09 -6.65
CA LEU A 82 0.31 -7.83 -6.94
C LEU A 82 1.22 -8.64 -6.01
N LEU A 83 0.90 -8.67 -4.71
CA LEU A 83 1.64 -9.47 -3.72
C LEU A 83 1.54 -10.97 -4.03
N ALA A 84 0.34 -11.41 -4.44
CA ALA A 84 0.13 -12.78 -4.90
C ALA A 84 0.97 -13.10 -6.15
N ALA A 85 1.01 -12.18 -7.12
CA ALA A 85 1.80 -12.34 -8.34
C ALA A 85 3.31 -12.42 -8.05
N PHE A 86 3.83 -11.62 -7.12
CA PHE A 86 5.24 -11.75 -6.70
C PHE A 86 5.51 -13.07 -5.99
N THR A 87 4.61 -13.50 -5.11
CA THR A 87 4.77 -14.78 -4.41
C THR A 87 4.80 -15.96 -5.39
N GLU A 88 3.99 -15.90 -6.44
CA GLU A 88 3.99 -16.86 -7.54
C GLU A 88 5.28 -16.78 -8.38
N ALA A 89 5.67 -15.56 -8.79
CA ALA A 89 6.86 -15.34 -9.62
C ALA A 89 8.15 -15.81 -8.94
N PHE A 90 8.22 -15.73 -7.60
CA PHE A 90 9.36 -16.19 -6.80
C PHE A 90 9.11 -17.56 -6.14
N GLY A 91 8.15 -18.34 -6.63
CA GLY A 91 7.70 -19.59 -6.02
C GLY A 91 8.77 -20.66 -5.80
N ASP A 92 9.83 -20.65 -6.63
CA ASP A 92 10.94 -21.60 -6.57
C ASP A 92 11.98 -21.28 -5.47
N MET A 93 11.88 -20.10 -4.84
CA MET A 93 12.78 -19.71 -3.75
C MET A 93 12.35 -20.34 -2.41
N PRO A 94 13.31 -20.60 -1.48
CA PRO A 94 12.99 -20.97 -0.10
C PRO A 94 12.06 -19.94 0.56
N GLY A 95 11.16 -20.39 1.43
CA GLY A 95 10.08 -19.55 1.96
C GLY A 95 10.53 -18.23 2.59
N GLU A 96 11.59 -18.23 3.40
CA GLU A 96 12.09 -17.00 4.04
C GLU A 96 12.75 -16.04 3.04
N GLU A 97 13.57 -16.56 2.12
CA GLU A 97 14.21 -15.77 1.06
C GLU A 97 13.15 -15.18 0.12
N ARG A 98 12.18 -15.99 -0.27
CA ARG A 98 11.03 -15.57 -1.08
C ARG A 98 10.27 -14.43 -0.39
N ASP A 99 9.96 -14.58 0.89
CA ASP A 99 9.23 -13.55 1.64
C ASP A 99 10.01 -12.22 1.66
N GLN A 100 11.33 -12.26 1.81
CA GLN A 100 12.18 -11.06 1.75
C GLN A 100 12.16 -10.40 0.37
N VAL A 101 12.28 -11.20 -0.70
CA VAL A 101 12.24 -10.69 -2.08
C VAL A 101 10.87 -10.10 -2.43
N VAL A 102 9.78 -10.77 -2.04
CA VAL A 102 8.40 -10.28 -2.24
C VAL A 102 8.17 -8.97 -1.50
N LEU A 103 8.63 -8.85 -0.25
CA LEU A 103 8.53 -7.61 0.51
C LEU A 103 9.37 -6.50 -0.11
N GLY A 104 10.62 -6.78 -0.52
CA GLY A 104 11.47 -5.80 -1.18
C GLY A 104 10.88 -5.27 -2.50
N ALA A 105 10.29 -6.16 -3.32
CA ALA A 105 9.59 -5.76 -4.54
C ALA A 105 8.33 -4.93 -4.23
N THR A 106 7.60 -5.30 -3.18
CA THR A 106 6.43 -4.55 -2.71
C THR A 106 6.82 -3.14 -2.24
N ASP A 107 7.91 -3.02 -1.49
CA ASP A 107 8.43 -1.74 -0.99
C ASP A 107 8.87 -0.83 -2.14
N PHE A 108 9.61 -1.37 -3.10
CA PHE A 108 10.02 -0.62 -4.28
C PHE A 108 8.82 0.01 -5.00
N ILE A 109 7.78 -0.78 -5.29
CA ILE A 109 6.59 -0.29 -5.98
C ILE A 109 5.80 0.68 -5.10
N PHE A 110 5.66 0.38 -3.81
CA PHE A 110 5.01 1.30 -2.89
C PHE A 110 5.68 2.69 -2.91
N TYR A 111 7.01 2.75 -2.82
CA TYR A 111 7.72 4.03 -2.87
C TYR A 111 7.69 4.69 -4.25
N HIS A 112 7.57 3.92 -5.32
CA HIS A 112 7.33 4.45 -6.67
C HIS A 112 6.01 5.22 -6.73
N GLU A 113 4.91 4.62 -6.27
CA GLU A 113 3.59 5.27 -6.23
C GLU A 113 3.54 6.45 -5.26
N VAL A 114 4.25 6.35 -4.12
CA VAL A 114 4.44 7.50 -3.24
C VAL A 114 5.18 8.63 -3.96
N GLY A 115 6.15 8.33 -4.82
CA GLY A 115 6.81 9.32 -5.66
C GLY A 115 5.83 10.10 -6.55
N HIS A 116 4.91 9.40 -7.21
CA HIS A 116 3.83 10.05 -7.97
C HIS A 116 2.94 10.92 -7.09
N ALA A 117 2.56 10.42 -5.91
CA ALA A 117 1.75 11.18 -4.96
C ALA A 117 2.47 12.44 -4.44
N LEU A 118 3.79 12.37 -4.24
CA LEU A 118 4.58 13.51 -3.80
C LEU A 118 4.72 14.57 -4.87
N ILE A 119 4.95 14.19 -6.14
CA ILE A 119 5.02 15.12 -7.26
C ILE A 119 3.70 15.89 -7.39
N ASP A 120 2.56 15.20 -7.32
CA ASP A 120 1.24 15.83 -7.39
C ASP A 120 0.99 16.80 -6.21
N VAL A 121 1.20 16.33 -4.98
CA VAL A 121 0.79 17.09 -3.79
C VAL A 121 1.76 18.24 -3.45
N LEU A 122 3.01 18.15 -3.90
CA LEU A 122 4.03 19.18 -3.70
C LEU A 122 4.23 20.09 -4.93
N ASP A 123 3.55 19.82 -6.05
CA ASP A 123 3.66 20.57 -7.30
C ASP A 123 5.13 20.69 -7.79
N LEU A 124 5.78 19.54 -7.95
CA LEU A 124 7.21 19.42 -8.33
C LEU A 124 7.45 19.16 -9.81
#